data_AF-A0A839JV29-F1
#
_entry.id   AF-A0A839JV29-F1
#
_cell.length_a   1.000
_cell.length_b   1.000
_cell.length_c   1.000
_cell.angle_alpha   90.00
_cell.angle_beta   90.00
_cell.angle_gamma   90.00
#
_symmetry.space_group_name_H-M   'P 1'
#
loop_
_entity.id
_entity.type
_entity.pdbx_description
1 polymer ?
#
loop_
_entity_poly.entity_id
_entity_poly.type
_entity_poly.pdbx_seq_one_letter_code
_entity_poly.pdbx_strand_id
1 'polypeptide(L)'
;MKRIRFVLITLSVLSFAGCGLQNTPEFQPSLQDQISLYCLDHEGNLEMREEGGKLHGYCIFADGSQCAEADFFNGVCKAGEIFGEASKRGESGALSADEAAEVEVNSGSAEADSGADEIVLE
;
A
#
# COMPACT_ATOMS: atom_id res chain seq x y z
N MET A 1 10.90 41.31 -56.17
CA MET A 1 10.46 41.98 -54.92
C MET A 1 9.06 41.58 -54.43
N LYS A 2 8.01 41.59 -55.27
CA LYS A 2 6.63 41.29 -54.82
C LYS A 2 6.42 39.81 -54.42
N ARG A 3 6.98 38.87 -55.20
CA ARG A 3 6.94 37.42 -54.92
C ARG A 3 7.72 37.03 -53.65
N ILE A 4 8.86 37.69 -53.41
CA ILE A 4 9.67 37.51 -52.18
C ILE A 4 8.91 38.01 -50.95
N ARG A 5 8.19 39.14 -51.06
CA ARG A 5 7.33 39.65 -49.98
C ARG A 5 6.17 38.70 -49.66
N PHE A 6 5.56 38.06 -50.66
CA PHE A 6 4.54 37.04 -50.41
C PHE A 6 5.09 35.80 -49.69
N VAL A 7 6.28 35.32 -50.09
CA VAL A 7 6.93 34.17 -49.44
C VAL A 7 7.29 34.46 -47.98
N LEU A 8 7.78 35.66 -47.67
CA LEU A 8 8.10 36.07 -46.29
C LEU A 8 6.85 36.20 -45.40
N ILE A 9 5.74 36.70 -45.97
CA ILE A 9 4.46 36.80 -45.25
C ILE A 9 3.88 35.41 -44.99
N THR A 10 3.95 34.47 -45.94
CA THR A 10 3.47 33.10 -45.74
C THR A 10 4.33 32.30 -44.75
N LEU A 11 5.65 32.53 -44.72
CA LEU A 11 6.56 31.88 -43.76
C LEU A 11 6.31 32.38 -42.32
N SER A 12 5.97 33.66 -42.15
CA SER A 12 5.69 34.28 -40.85
C SER A 12 4.40 33.77 -40.20
N VAL A 13 3.38 33.37 -40.97
CA VAL A 13 2.09 32.88 -40.44
C VAL A 13 2.21 31.43 -39.92
N LEU A 14 3.17 30.65 -40.44
CA LEU A 14 3.37 29.25 -40.05
C LEU A 14 4.03 29.08 -38.66
N SER A 15 4.57 30.16 -38.06
CA SER A 15 5.21 30.13 -36.73
C SER A 15 4.28 30.38 -35.55
N PHE A 16 3.01 30.79 -35.75
CA PHE A 16 2.07 31.07 -34.65
C PHE A 16 1.12 29.91 -34.30
N ALA A 17 1.18 28.77 -34.99
CA ALA A 17 0.38 27.58 -34.70
C ALA A 17 1.08 26.58 -33.76
N GLY A 18 1.87 27.08 -32.81
CA GLY A 18 2.62 26.26 -31.88
C GLY A 18 2.65 26.89 -30.49
N CYS A 19 1.56 26.78 -29.75
CA CYS A 19 1.57 26.66 -28.29
C CYS A 19 0.15 26.41 -27.79
N GLY A 20 -0.11 25.14 -27.47
CA GLY A 20 -1.33 24.68 -26.84
C GLY A 20 -1.12 23.27 -26.30
N LEU A 21 0.04 23.00 -25.69
CA LEU A 21 0.16 21.88 -24.76
C LEU A 21 -0.61 22.30 -23.51
N GLN A 22 -1.94 22.20 -23.62
CA GLN A 22 -2.87 22.42 -22.54
C GLN A 22 -2.49 21.42 -21.45
N ASN A 23 -1.99 21.94 -20.33
CA ASN A 23 -1.74 21.17 -19.12
C ASN A 23 -3.00 20.41 -18.74
N THR A 24 -3.12 19.16 -19.18
CA THR A 24 -4.04 18.22 -18.55
C THR A 24 -3.49 17.98 -17.15
N PRO A 25 -4.28 18.19 -16.08
CA PRO A 25 -3.84 17.77 -14.76
C PRO A 25 -3.55 16.27 -14.86
N GLU A 26 -2.28 15.89 -14.73
CA GLU A 26 -1.88 14.48 -14.62
C GLU A 26 -2.48 13.96 -13.32
N PHE A 27 -3.57 13.19 -13.43
CA PHE A 27 -4.12 12.45 -12.30
C PHE A 27 -3.12 11.33 -11.96
N GLN A 28 -2.24 11.61 -11.01
CA GLN A 28 -1.34 10.59 -10.49
C GLN A 28 -2.03 9.91 -9.30
N PRO A 29 -2.37 8.63 -9.41
CA PRO A 29 -3.02 7.91 -8.32
C PRO A 29 -2.10 7.88 -7.11
N SER A 30 -2.64 8.22 -5.94
CA SER A 30 -1.88 8.13 -4.69
C SER A 30 -1.56 6.66 -4.39
N LEU A 31 -0.62 6.41 -3.47
CA LEU A 31 -0.35 5.04 -3.01
C LEU A 31 -1.62 4.39 -2.45
N GLN A 32 -2.43 5.15 -1.71
CA GLN A 32 -3.70 4.67 -1.18
C GLN A 32 -4.66 4.27 -2.31
N ASP A 33 -4.77 5.09 -3.36
CA ASP A 33 -5.61 4.76 -4.52
C ASP A 33 -5.11 3.49 -5.22
N GLN A 34 -3.79 3.32 -5.34
CA GLN A 34 -3.19 2.11 -5.92
C GLN A 34 -3.49 0.87 -5.08
N ILE A 35 -3.43 0.97 -3.76
CA ILE A 35 -3.77 -0.13 -2.83
C ILE A 35 -5.25 -0.51 -3.00
N SER A 36 -6.15 0.47 -3.03
CA SER A 36 -7.58 0.24 -3.19
C SER A 36 -7.90 -0.35 -4.57
N LEU A 37 -7.26 0.14 -5.64
CA LEU A 37 -7.41 -0.44 -6.99
C LEU A 37 -6.89 -1.87 -7.06
N TYR A 38 -5.78 -2.19 -6.40
CA TYR A 38 -5.24 -3.55 -6.36
C TYR A 38 -6.24 -4.56 -5.79
N CYS A 39 -6.99 -4.20 -4.74
CA CYS A 39 -8.07 -5.04 -4.23
C CYS A 39 -9.13 -5.34 -5.30
N LEU A 40 -9.58 -4.29 -6.00
CA LEU A 40 -10.64 -4.38 -7.01
C LEU A 40 -10.20 -5.17 -8.25
N ASP A 41 -8.95 -4.98 -8.70
CA ASP A 41 -8.37 -5.67 -9.85
C ASP A 41 -8.15 -7.18 -9.61
N HIS A 42 -8.08 -7.59 -8.34
CA HIS A 42 -7.86 -8.97 -7.92
C HIS A 42 -9.14 -9.65 -7.38
N GLU A 43 -10.28 -9.32 -7.98
CA GLU A 43 -11.59 -9.94 -7.71
C GLU A 43 -12.08 -9.77 -6.26
N GLY A 44 -11.52 -8.82 -5.53
CA GLY A 44 -11.98 -8.42 -4.20
C GLY A 44 -12.94 -7.24 -4.26
N ASN A 45 -13.77 -7.12 -3.23
CA ASN A 45 -14.61 -5.96 -2.98
C ASN A 45 -14.04 -5.13 -1.83
N LEU A 46 -13.93 -3.82 -2.02
CA LEU A 46 -13.38 -2.91 -1.02
C LEU A 46 -14.47 -2.48 -0.02
N GLU A 47 -14.26 -2.78 1.25
CA GLU A 47 -15.07 -2.29 2.37
C GLU A 47 -14.24 -1.42 3.31
N MET A 48 -14.73 -0.22 3.61
CA MET A 48 -14.09 0.66 4.59
C MET A 48 -14.70 0.40 5.97
N ARG A 49 -13.87 0.11 6.96
CA ARG A 49 -14.28 -0.12 8.35
C ARG A 49 -13.51 0.80 9.29
N GLU A 50 -14.18 1.32 10.29
CA GLU A 50 -13.53 2.09 11.35
C GLU A 50 -13.10 1.15 12.48
N GLU A 51 -11.81 1.14 12.80
CA GLU A 51 -11.21 0.36 13.88
C GLU A 51 -10.30 1.27 14.71
N GLY A 52 -10.51 1.34 16.03
CA GLY A 52 -9.70 2.19 16.91
C GLY A 52 -9.71 3.67 16.55
N GLY A 53 -10.80 4.17 15.93
CA GLY A 53 -10.93 5.56 15.47
C GLY A 53 -10.20 5.88 14.16
N LYS A 54 -9.78 4.85 13.41
CA LYS A 54 -9.13 4.98 12.10
C LYS A 54 -9.91 4.22 11.06
N LEU A 55 -9.99 4.79 9.86
CA LEU A 55 -10.62 4.13 8.72
C LEU A 55 -9.60 3.21 8.02
N HIS A 56 -9.97 1.95 7.87
CA HIS A 56 -9.17 0.90 7.24
C HIS A 56 -9.96 0.27 6.09
N GLY A 57 -9.32 0.06 4.94
CA GLY A 57 -9.90 -0.70 3.84
C GLY A 57 -9.66 -2.20 4.02
N TYR A 58 -10.68 -3.00 3.77
CA TYR A 58 -10.65 -4.45 3.73
C TYR A 58 -11.07 -4.94 2.35
N CYS A 59 -10.30 -5.88 1.82
CA CYS A 59 -10.60 -6.60 0.60
C CYS A 59 -11.38 -7.86 0.94
N ILE A 60 -12.65 -7.93 0.52
CA ILE A 60 -13.56 -9.07 0.74
C ILE A 60 -13.60 -9.90 -0.54
N PHE A 61 -13.22 -11.17 -0.45
CA PHE A 61 -13.16 -12.07 -1.61
C PHE A 61 -14.44 -12.91 -1.74
N ALA A 62 -14.64 -13.51 -2.92
CA ALA A 62 -15.86 -14.26 -3.25
C ALA A 62 -16.10 -15.49 -2.37
N ASP A 63 -15.05 -16.06 -1.79
CA ASP A 63 -15.11 -17.17 -0.85
C ASP A 63 -15.40 -16.74 0.60
N GLY A 64 -15.53 -15.42 0.83
CA GLY A 64 -15.77 -14.82 2.14
C GLY A 64 -14.51 -14.58 2.97
N SER A 65 -13.32 -14.91 2.44
CA SER A 65 -12.06 -14.50 3.07
C SER A 65 -11.89 -12.99 2.99
N GLN A 66 -11.14 -12.41 3.93
CA GLN A 66 -10.89 -10.98 3.95
C GLN A 66 -9.46 -10.64 4.39
N CYS A 67 -8.90 -9.60 3.77
CA CYS A 67 -7.58 -9.06 4.08
C CYS A 67 -7.69 -7.55 4.30
N ALA A 68 -6.84 -6.96 5.14
CA ALA A 68 -6.61 -5.52 5.05
C ALA A 68 -6.00 -5.20 3.67
N GLU A 69 -6.46 -4.14 3.00
CA GLU A 69 -6.04 -3.81 1.63
C GLU A 69 -4.50 -3.62 1.54
N ALA A 70 -3.90 -3.03 2.56
CA ALA A 70 -2.46 -2.83 2.65
C ALA A 70 -1.71 -4.16 2.81
N ASP A 71 -2.24 -5.11 3.59
CA ASP A 71 -1.59 -6.41 3.78
C ASP A 71 -1.69 -7.27 2.52
N PHE A 72 -2.82 -7.17 1.80
CA PHE A 72 -3.00 -7.84 0.50
C PHE A 72 -2.07 -7.25 -0.57
N PHE A 73 -2.00 -5.93 -0.68
CA PHE A 73 -1.10 -5.24 -1.62
C PHE A 73 0.39 -5.59 -1.39
N ASN A 74 0.79 -5.76 -0.13
CA ASN A 74 2.16 -6.13 0.22
C ASN A 74 2.42 -7.66 0.20
N GLY A 75 1.42 -8.47 -0.11
CA GLY A 75 1.53 -9.94 -0.14
C GLY A 75 1.68 -10.59 1.24
N VAL A 76 1.41 -9.84 2.32
CA VAL A 76 1.33 -10.34 3.70
C VAL A 76 0.09 -11.21 3.87
N CYS A 77 -0.99 -10.82 3.19
CA CYS A 77 -2.27 -11.53 3.18
C CYS A 77 -2.60 -12.01 1.75
N LYS A 78 -3.33 -13.12 1.61
CA LYS A 78 -3.76 -13.67 0.32
C LYS A 78 -5.25 -14.02 0.33
N ALA A 79 -5.88 -13.91 -0.83
CA ALA A 79 -7.24 -14.40 -1.05
C ALA A 79 -7.31 -15.91 -0.76
N GLY A 80 -8.34 -16.33 -0.02
CA GLY A 80 -8.58 -17.72 0.38
C GLY A 80 -7.83 -18.19 1.63
N GLU A 81 -7.02 -17.32 2.24
CA GLU A 81 -6.41 -17.57 3.53
C GLU A 81 -7.20 -16.84 4.63
N ILE A 82 -7.51 -17.53 5.74
CA ILE A 82 -8.19 -16.91 6.89
C ILE A 82 -7.16 -16.15 7.71
N PHE A 83 -7.01 -14.85 7.46
CA PHE A 83 -6.20 -13.96 8.30
C PHE A 83 -7.05 -13.39 9.44
N GLY A 84 -6.70 -13.74 10.68
CA GLY A 84 -7.26 -13.15 11.89
C GLY A 84 -6.17 -12.60 12.80
N GLU A 85 -6.51 -11.76 13.77
CA GLU A 85 -5.57 -11.13 14.73
C GLU A 85 -4.67 -12.13 15.50
N ALA A 86 -5.01 -13.43 15.50
CA ALA A 86 -4.16 -14.50 16.03
C ALA A 86 -2.93 -14.84 15.14
N SER A 87 -2.87 -14.36 13.90
CA SER A 87 -1.78 -14.59 12.94
C SER A 87 -0.55 -13.70 13.16
N LYS A 88 -0.55 -12.83 14.18
CA LYS A 88 0.67 -12.09 14.61
C LYS A 88 1.72 -12.97 15.30
N ARG A 89 1.50 -14.28 15.44
CA ARG A 89 2.51 -15.22 15.96
C ARG A 89 2.57 -16.47 15.08
N GLY A 90 3.45 -16.43 14.09
CA GLY A 90 3.87 -17.64 13.38
C GLY A 90 4.07 -17.39 11.90
N GLU A 91 5.34 -17.43 11.50
CA GLU A 91 5.78 -17.76 10.15
C GLU A 91 5.61 -16.68 9.08
N SER A 92 6.65 -15.86 9.00
CA SER A 92 7.38 -15.65 7.74
C SER A 92 7.15 -16.80 6.76
N GLY A 93 6.68 -16.49 5.55
CA GLY A 93 6.38 -17.45 4.50
C GLY A 93 7.36 -18.61 4.48
N ALA A 94 6.84 -19.81 4.71
CA ALA A 94 7.53 -21.06 4.50
C ALA A 94 7.98 -21.11 3.04
N LEU A 95 9.26 -20.84 2.82
CA LEU A 95 9.98 -21.31 1.65
C LEU A 95 10.07 -22.83 1.78
N SER A 96 9.60 -23.51 0.75
CA SER A 96 9.61 -24.95 0.58
C SER A 96 11.00 -25.59 0.66
N ALA A 97 10.99 -26.87 1.09
CA ALA A 97 11.95 -27.97 0.86
C ALA A 97 12.90 -28.34 2.02
N ASP A 98 12.72 -29.59 2.45
CA ASP A 98 13.63 -30.58 3.03
C ASP A 98 14.96 -30.12 3.67
N GLU A 99 15.13 -30.39 4.97
CA GLU A 99 16.17 -31.25 5.58
C GLU A 99 16.27 -30.96 7.10
N ALA A 100 16.39 -32.02 7.89
CA ALA A 100 16.34 -32.01 9.36
C ALA A 100 17.47 -31.21 10.04
N ALA A 101 17.14 -30.50 11.13
CA ALA A 101 17.99 -30.36 12.32
C ALA A 101 17.19 -29.75 13.49
N GLU A 102 17.17 -30.48 14.60
CA GLU A 102 16.60 -30.13 15.90
C GLU A 102 17.25 -28.90 16.55
N VAL A 103 16.45 -28.00 17.16
CA VAL A 103 16.95 -27.10 18.21
C VAL A 103 15.94 -26.97 19.35
N GLU A 104 16.42 -27.40 20.51
CA GLU A 104 15.88 -27.36 21.86
C GLU A 104 15.24 -26.01 22.27
N VAL A 105 14.07 -26.07 22.89
CA VAL A 105 13.49 -24.96 23.65
C VAL A 105 14.19 -24.91 25.01
N ASN A 106 15.15 -24.00 25.17
CA ASN A 106 15.65 -23.65 26.49
C ASN A 106 14.93 -22.41 27.02
N SER A 107 14.00 -22.63 27.94
CA SER A 107 13.34 -21.61 28.75
C SER A 107 14.33 -21.05 29.79
N GLY A 108 14.85 -19.84 29.56
CA GLY A 108 15.72 -19.13 30.49
C GLY A 108 15.16 -17.75 30.87
N SER A 109 14.87 -17.56 32.15
CA SER A 109 14.44 -16.33 32.82
C SER A 109 15.36 -15.12 32.61
N ALA A 110 14.78 -13.92 32.67
CA ALA A 110 15.40 -12.79 33.35
C ALA A 110 14.33 -11.87 33.97
N GLU A 111 14.53 -11.57 35.24
CA GLU A 111 13.71 -10.76 36.13
C GLU A 111 14.02 -9.26 35.93
N ALA A 112 13.05 -8.37 36.15
CA ALA A 112 13.33 -6.93 36.29
C ALA A 112 12.39 -6.31 37.34
N ASP A 113 13.02 -6.10 38.49
CA ASP A 113 12.66 -5.27 39.63
C ASP A 113 12.37 -3.80 39.24
N SER A 114 11.40 -3.16 39.89
CA SER A 114 11.28 -1.69 39.86
C SER A 114 10.69 -1.22 41.19
N GLY A 115 11.60 -0.71 42.02
CA GLY A 115 11.33 -0.13 43.32
C GLY A 115 10.39 1.07 43.25
N ALA A 116 9.54 1.17 44.26
CA ALA A 116 8.77 2.35 44.57
C ALA A 116 9.61 3.27 45.48
N ASP A 117 9.90 4.46 45.00
CA ASP A 117 10.37 5.59 45.81
C ASP A 117 9.49 6.79 45.47
N GLU A 118 8.56 7.13 46.36
CA GLU A 118 8.29 8.53 46.64
C GLU A 118 7.93 8.68 48.12
N ILE A 119 8.75 9.48 48.79
CA ILE A 119 8.75 9.83 50.19
C ILE A 119 7.76 10.97 50.49
N VAL A 120 7.10 10.81 51.63
CA VAL A 120 6.21 11.69 52.41
C VAL A 120 6.78 13.11 52.63
N LEU A 121 5.90 14.10 52.86
CA LEU A 121 6.02 15.08 53.96
C LEU A 121 4.68 15.82 54.22
N GLU A 122 4.17 15.58 55.42
CA GLU A 122 3.28 16.37 56.33
C GLU A 122 2.17 17.30 55.80
#